data_AF-A0A9E5VNP6-F1
#
_entry.id   AF-A0A9E5VNP6-F1
#
_cell.length_a   1.000
_cell.length_b   1.000
_cell.length_c   1.000
_cell.angle_alpha   90.00
_cell.angle_beta   90.00
_cell.angle_gamma   90.00
#
_symmetry.space_group_name_H-M   'P 1'
#
loop_
_entity.id
_entity.type
_entity.pdbx_description
1 polymer ?
#
loop_
_entity_poly.entity_id
_entity_poly.type
_entity_poly.pdbx_seq_one_letter_code
_entity_poly.pdbx_strand_id
1 'polypeptide(L)'
;MRKKFRYAVLACLVLVSALGVPSALADTTAEMDDSLLAALLRVDAGIDVDGDGVLTIEELGRVSGALDLSHQNIYGIKGIEYLTGVTELNVDGNWLDLSEGSPDDRLLDSLADCVVIRGTQRIPVTELTLSAKAAELVPGGTLTFTATAGPADADDRTVVWISEDTTVLTVKDGVVRAVSPGTTRVVASAQDGRVQAACNVVVKATRLGSDIYTVSGGTISGVAENTTVQELAQGLVNSISDITVYDEGGIICENGTVSTGMTVSLTLGGTVYDNAAVVVSGDVNGDGSITVSDYTSVRLHLLELKALEGSALQAADANEDGQVTIGDYVAIRVHIAGIDAIINGPPDVSRIPDARIRKFLELALAQLGKMCGATRGRIRLTAPDLSTIA
;
A
#
# COMPACT_ATOMS: atom_id res chain seq x y z
N MET A 1 63.72 -16.61 -26.01
CA MET A 1 62.94 -17.84 -25.75
C MET A 1 61.59 -17.46 -25.17
N ARG A 2 60.52 -17.46 -25.97
CA ARG A 2 59.09 -17.50 -25.58
C ARG A 2 58.26 -17.29 -26.87
N LYS A 3 58.46 -18.19 -27.84
CA LYS A 3 57.73 -18.27 -29.13
C LYS A 3 56.96 -19.61 -29.24
N LYS A 4 56.54 -20.21 -28.12
CA LYS A 4 56.03 -21.60 -28.08
C LYS A 4 54.67 -21.81 -27.36
N PHE A 5 53.80 -20.80 -27.29
CA PHE A 5 52.46 -20.97 -26.68
C PHE A 5 51.28 -20.49 -27.54
N ARG A 6 51.47 -20.27 -28.85
CA ARG A 6 50.41 -19.79 -29.76
C ARG A 6 49.79 -20.84 -30.69
N TYR A 7 50.02 -22.14 -30.48
CA TYR A 7 49.55 -23.20 -31.39
C TYR A 7 48.85 -24.40 -30.72
N ALA A 8 48.37 -24.25 -29.48
CA ALA A 8 47.69 -25.36 -28.79
C ALA A 8 46.15 -25.32 -28.89
N VAL A 9 45.54 -24.19 -29.26
CA VAL A 9 44.07 -24.10 -29.45
C VAL A 9 43.67 -24.16 -30.94
N LEU A 10 44.55 -23.71 -31.85
CA LEU A 10 44.31 -23.78 -33.29
C LEU A 10 44.58 -25.17 -33.90
N ALA A 11 45.20 -26.10 -33.15
CA ALA A 11 45.53 -27.44 -33.62
C ALA A 11 44.46 -28.50 -33.35
N CYS A 12 43.39 -28.19 -32.59
CA CYS A 12 42.26 -29.10 -32.42
C CYS A 12 41.19 -28.97 -33.51
N LEU A 13 41.23 -27.94 -34.36
CA LEU A 13 40.18 -27.69 -35.36
C LEU A 13 40.44 -28.30 -36.75
N VAL A 14 41.62 -28.88 -37.01
CA VAL A 14 41.97 -29.45 -38.34
C VAL A 14 42.01 -30.99 -38.33
N LEU A 15 41.76 -31.64 -37.19
CA LEU A 15 41.84 -33.12 -37.07
C LEU A 15 40.49 -33.85 -37.02
N VAL A 16 39.35 -33.14 -37.17
CA VAL A 16 38.01 -33.76 -37.15
C VAL A 16 37.51 -34.16 -38.56
N SER A 17 38.28 -33.90 -39.63
CA SER A 17 37.85 -34.21 -41.01
C SER A 17 38.19 -35.62 -41.52
N ALA A 18 38.65 -36.55 -40.68
CA ALA A 18 39.12 -37.87 -41.12
C ALA A 18 38.38 -39.10 -40.57
N LEU A 19 37.31 -38.95 -39.78
CA LEU A 19 36.48 -40.08 -39.34
C LEU A 19 35.01 -39.69 -39.47
N GLY A 20 34.30 -40.30 -40.41
CA GLY A 20 32.90 -40.01 -40.70
C GLY A 20 31.99 -40.22 -39.47
N VAL A 21 31.56 -39.10 -38.88
CA VAL A 21 30.51 -39.03 -37.87
C VAL A 21 29.42 -38.09 -38.41
N PRO A 22 28.12 -38.41 -38.25
CA PRO A 22 27.03 -37.59 -38.78
C PRO A 22 27.00 -36.21 -38.13
N SER A 23 26.61 -35.22 -38.93
CA SER A 23 26.37 -33.83 -38.54
C SER A 23 25.41 -33.68 -37.35
N ALA A 24 25.97 -33.47 -36.18
CA ALA A 24 25.37 -32.66 -35.15
C ALA A 24 26.35 -31.51 -34.94
N LEU A 25 26.14 -30.40 -35.65
CA LEU A 25 26.87 -29.17 -35.37
C LEU A 25 26.59 -28.83 -33.91
N ALA A 26 27.64 -28.89 -33.09
CA ALA A 26 27.63 -28.31 -31.78
C ALA A 26 27.40 -26.82 -31.99
N ASP A 27 26.19 -26.38 -31.69
CA ASP A 27 25.84 -24.98 -31.58
C ASP A 27 26.57 -24.44 -30.35
N THR A 28 27.83 -24.05 -30.56
CA THR A 28 28.66 -23.48 -29.50
C THR A 28 28.23 -22.04 -29.32
N THR A 29 27.37 -21.81 -28.33
CA THR A 29 27.02 -20.47 -27.88
C THR A 29 28.30 -19.69 -27.57
N ALA A 30 28.40 -18.48 -28.13
CA ALA A 30 29.53 -17.61 -27.85
C ALA A 30 29.45 -17.19 -26.37
N GLU A 31 30.53 -17.40 -25.60
CA GLU A 31 30.63 -16.77 -24.29
C GLU A 31 30.82 -15.25 -24.48
N MET A 32 29.73 -14.50 -24.42
CA MET A 32 29.70 -13.06 -24.67
C MET A 32 29.33 -12.28 -23.40
N ASP A 33 29.79 -11.04 -23.31
CA ASP A 33 29.29 -10.10 -22.32
C ASP A 33 27.85 -9.68 -22.63
N ASP A 34 26.98 -9.65 -21.62
CA ASP A 34 25.56 -9.31 -21.77
C ASP A 34 25.34 -7.91 -22.36
N SER A 35 26.22 -6.95 -22.05
CA SER A 35 26.11 -5.58 -22.57
C SER A 35 26.44 -5.49 -24.05
N LEU A 36 27.41 -6.29 -24.51
CA LEU A 36 27.77 -6.41 -25.91
C LEU A 36 26.67 -7.16 -26.68
N LEU A 37 26.17 -8.27 -26.14
CA LEU A 37 25.05 -9.02 -26.73
C LEU A 37 23.84 -8.11 -26.95
N ALA A 38 23.43 -7.39 -25.90
CA ALA A 38 22.29 -6.49 -25.97
C ALA A 38 22.54 -5.33 -26.94
N ALA A 39 23.77 -4.84 -27.08
CA ALA A 39 24.12 -3.79 -28.04
C ALA A 39 24.07 -4.30 -29.49
N LEU A 40 24.60 -5.51 -29.76
CA LEU A 40 24.57 -6.12 -31.08
C LEU A 40 23.14 -6.35 -31.57
N LEU A 41 22.28 -6.93 -30.72
CA LEU A 41 20.86 -7.14 -31.02
C LEU A 41 20.08 -5.83 -31.26
N ARG A 42 20.53 -4.71 -30.68
CA ARG A 42 19.94 -3.37 -30.91
C ARG A 42 20.40 -2.75 -32.23
N VAL A 43 21.68 -2.83 -32.52
CA VAL A 43 22.30 -2.17 -33.67
C VAL A 43 22.03 -2.92 -34.97
N ASP A 44 22.01 -4.25 -34.92
CA ASP A 44 21.68 -5.11 -36.05
C ASP A 44 20.72 -6.21 -35.60
N ALA A 45 19.42 -5.93 -35.69
CA ALA A 45 18.39 -6.93 -35.37
C ALA A 45 18.40 -8.15 -36.33
N GLY A 46 19.14 -8.10 -37.43
CA GLY A 46 19.30 -9.21 -38.37
C GLY A 46 20.48 -10.13 -38.06
N ILE A 47 21.24 -9.82 -37.00
CA ILE A 47 22.37 -10.65 -36.54
C ILE A 47 21.89 -11.98 -35.94
N ASP A 48 20.77 -11.95 -35.24
CA ASP A 48 20.07 -13.12 -34.70
C ASP A 48 19.14 -13.68 -35.80
N VAL A 49 19.57 -14.77 -36.44
CA VAL A 49 18.96 -15.28 -37.66
C VAL A 49 17.72 -16.11 -37.34
N ASP A 50 17.72 -16.81 -36.21
CA ASP A 50 16.59 -17.66 -35.79
C ASP A 50 15.64 -16.96 -34.80
N GLY A 51 16.05 -15.80 -34.26
CA GLY A 51 15.24 -14.94 -33.42
C GLY A 51 15.09 -15.46 -31.99
N ASP A 52 15.99 -16.33 -31.55
CA ASP A 52 15.94 -16.93 -30.21
C ASP A 52 16.56 -16.05 -29.12
N GLY A 53 17.22 -14.94 -29.49
CA GLY A 53 17.86 -13.98 -28.61
C GLY A 53 19.27 -14.38 -28.16
N VAL A 54 19.83 -15.46 -28.69
CA VAL A 54 21.17 -15.98 -28.37
C VAL A 54 22.04 -15.91 -29.63
N LEU A 55 23.18 -15.23 -29.53
CA LEU A 55 24.09 -15.12 -30.68
C LEU A 55 25.11 -16.27 -30.69
N THR A 56 25.03 -17.06 -31.76
CA THR A 56 25.97 -18.14 -32.07
C THR A 56 27.23 -17.61 -32.72
N ILE A 57 28.32 -18.37 -32.68
CA ILE A 57 29.58 -18.00 -33.36
C ILE A 57 29.37 -17.86 -34.87
N GLU A 58 28.47 -18.65 -35.46
CA GLU A 58 28.18 -18.59 -36.89
C GLU A 58 27.49 -17.28 -37.28
N GLU A 59 26.55 -16.80 -36.47
CA GLU A 59 25.86 -15.52 -36.65
C GLU A 59 26.80 -14.33 -36.51
N LEU A 60 27.63 -14.33 -35.47
CA LEU A 60 28.67 -13.31 -35.28
C LEU A 60 29.65 -13.27 -36.45
N GLY A 61 29.98 -14.44 -37.03
CA GLY A 61 30.85 -14.56 -38.19
C GLY A 61 30.25 -14.02 -39.50
N ARG A 62 28.93 -13.82 -39.58
CA ARG A 62 28.25 -13.22 -40.75
C ARG A 62 28.31 -11.70 -40.75
N VAL A 63 28.52 -11.08 -39.59
CA VAL A 63 28.67 -9.62 -39.48
C VAL A 63 29.94 -9.17 -40.20
N SER A 64 29.79 -8.24 -41.13
CA SER A 64 30.92 -7.74 -41.91
C SER A 64 30.79 -6.26 -42.25
N GLY A 65 31.92 -5.62 -42.52
CA GLY A 65 31.98 -4.19 -42.83
C GLY A 65 32.12 -3.31 -41.59
N ALA A 66 31.57 -2.10 -41.65
CA ALA A 66 31.62 -1.14 -40.55
C ALA A 66 30.48 -1.41 -39.55
N LEU A 67 30.83 -1.54 -38.27
CA LEU A 67 29.91 -1.76 -37.16
C LEU A 67 30.03 -0.61 -36.14
N ASP A 68 28.94 0.12 -35.94
CA ASP A 68 28.88 1.22 -34.98
C ASP A 68 28.21 0.79 -33.69
N LEU A 69 29.02 0.54 -32.67
CA LEU A 69 28.59 0.24 -31.31
C LEU A 69 28.77 1.43 -30.37
N SER A 70 28.89 2.66 -30.90
CA SER A 70 29.07 3.83 -30.06
C SER A 70 27.82 4.17 -29.24
N HIS A 71 28.04 4.70 -28.03
CA HIS A 71 27.01 5.12 -27.08
C HIS A 71 25.95 4.05 -26.75
N GLN A 72 26.32 2.77 -26.83
CA GLN A 72 25.42 1.64 -26.60
C GLN A 72 25.36 1.16 -25.14
N ASN A 73 25.97 1.90 -24.20
CA ASN A 73 26.05 1.54 -22.78
C ASN A 73 26.79 0.19 -22.53
N ILE A 74 27.79 -0.12 -23.36
CA ILE A 74 28.59 -1.36 -23.25
C ILE A 74 29.62 -1.19 -22.12
N TYR A 75 29.76 -2.21 -21.27
CA TYR A 75 30.69 -2.23 -20.14
C TYR A 75 31.63 -3.44 -20.13
N GLY A 76 31.48 -4.34 -21.10
CA GLY A 76 32.41 -5.42 -21.38
C GLY A 76 32.27 -5.86 -22.83
N ILE A 77 33.39 -6.26 -23.45
CA ILE A 77 33.44 -6.65 -24.88
C ILE A 77 33.92 -8.09 -25.08
N LYS A 78 33.80 -8.93 -24.06
CA LYS A 78 34.08 -10.37 -24.23
C LYS A 78 33.17 -10.93 -25.33
N GLY A 79 33.75 -11.68 -26.27
CA GLY A 79 33.06 -12.23 -27.43
C GLY A 79 33.16 -11.36 -28.69
N ILE A 80 33.72 -10.15 -28.59
CA ILE A 80 34.01 -9.33 -29.76
C ILE A 80 34.98 -10.02 -30.73
N GLU A 81 35.82 -10.95 -30.23
CA GLU A 81 36.74 -11.75 -31.04
C GLU A 81 36.07 -12.65 -32.09
N TYR A 82 34.76 -12.94 -31.94
CA TYR A 82 34.00 -13.75 -32.89
C TYR A 82 33.53 -12.94 -34.10
N LEU A 83 33.59 -11.60 -34.06
CA LEU A 83 33.22 -10.70 -35.17
C LEU A 83 34.34 -10.61 -36.22
N THR A 84 34.64 -11.73 -36.88
CA THR A 84 35.80 -11.83 -37.78
C THR A 84 35.69 -11.05 -39.08
N GLY A 85 34.47 -10.66 -39.49
CA GLY A 85 34.22 -9.95 -40.75
C GLY A 85 34.21 -8.42 -40.63
N VAL A 86 34.28 -7.87 -39.42
CA VAL A 86 34.17 -6.43 -39.16
C VAL A 86 35.47 -5.72 -39.52
N THR A 87 35.39 -4.79 -40.46
CA THR A 87 36.54 -4.02 -40.96
C THR A 87 36.75 -2.71 -40.22
N GLU A 88 35.68 -2.15 -39.64
CA GLU A 88 35.70 -0.94 -38.84
C GLU A 88 34.75 -1.10 -37.66
N LEU A 89 35.23 -0.85 -36.45
CA LEU A 89 34.46 -1.01 -35.22
C LEU A 89 34.53 0.28 -34.41
N ASN A 90 33.39 0.93 -34.21
CA ASN A 90 33.29 2.10 -33.34
C ASN A 90 32.76 1.70 -31.97
N VAL A 91 33.55 1.90 -30.91
CA VAL A 91 33.16 1.62 -29.52
C VAL A 91 33.16 2.88 -28.65
N ASP A 92 33.20 4.07 -29.26
CA ASP A 92 33.20 5.35 -28.54
C ASP A 92 31.95 5.53 -27.65
N GLY A 93 32.09 6.30 -26.56
CA GLY A 93 30.98 6.66 -25.68
C GLY A 93 30.47 5.54 -24.76
N ASN A 94 31.11 4.37 -24.77
CA ASN A 94 30.82 3.25 -23.88
C ASN A 94 31.61 3.32 -22.56
N TRP A 95 31.32 2.41 -21.63
CA TRP A 95 31.91 2.34 -20.29
C TRP A 95 33.01 1.28 -20.18
N LEU A 96 33.81 1.14 -21.24
CA LEU A 96 34.93 0.19 -21.32
C LEU A 96 36.15 0.71 -20.58
N ASP A 97 36.92 -0.20 -19.98
CA ASP A 97 38.22 0.16 -19.42
C ASP A 97 39.25 0.16 -20.56
N LEU A 98 39.59 1.34 -21.07
CA LEU A 98 40.57 1.50 -22.15
C LEU A 98 42.00 1.78 -21.65
N SER A 99 42.27 1.51 -20.36
CA SER A 99 43.63 1.62 -19.82
C SER A 99 44.56 0.58 -20.45
N GLU A 100 45.82 0.97 -20.67
CA GLU A 100 46.81 0.11 -21.36
C GLU A 100 46.92 -1.27 -20.71
N GLY A 101 46.62 -2.31 -21.49
CA GLY A 101 46.70 -3.70 -21.03
C GLY A 101 45.52 -4.19 -20.20
N SER A 102 44.43 -3.42 -20.09
CA SER A 102 43.15 -3.90 -19.55
C SER A 102 42.61 -5.08 -20.39
N PRO A 103 41.67 -5.89 -19.86
CA PRO A 103 41.04 -6.95 -20.64
C PRO A 103 40.39 -6.45 -21.93
N ASP A 104 39.68 -5.32 -21.87
CA ASP A 104 39.00 -4.73 -23.03
C ASP A 104 40.01 -4.21 -24.05
N ASP A 105 41.05 -3.50 -23.59
CA ASP A 105 42.13 -2.99 -24.47
C ASP A 105 42.82 -4.14 -25.23
N ARG A 106 43.08 -5.26 -24.54
CA ARG A 106 43.70 -6.45 -25.15
C ARG A 106 42.77 -7.17 -26.14
N LEU A 107 41.46 -7.15 -25.89
CA LEU A 107 40.47 -7.69 -26.83
C LEU A 107 40.40 -6.84 -28.09
N LEU A 108 40.34 -5.51 -27.95
CA LEU A 108 40.35 -4.59 -29.09
C LEU A 108 41.65 -4.68 -29.89
N ASP A 109 42.80 -4.85 -29.23
CA ASP A 109 44.11 -5.06 -29.88
C ASP A 109 44.21 -6.41 -30.60
N SER A 110 43.39 -7.39 -30.23
CA SER A 110 43.38 -8.70 -30.89
C SER A 110 42.73 -8.69 -32.28
N LEU A 111 41.93 -7.66 -32.57
CA LEU A 111 41.24 -7.44 -33.84
C LEU A 111 42.19 -6.84 -34.90
N ALA A 112 43.23 -7.61 -35.28
CA ALA A 112 44.35 -7.12 -36.09
C ALA A 112 43.97 -6.57 -37.49
N ASP A 113 42.87 -7.04 -38.07
CA ASP A 113 42.38 -6.65 -39.40
C ASP A 113 41.24 -5.61 -39.35
N CYS A 114 40.93 -5.09 -38.15
CA CYS A 114 39.83 -4.14 -37.91
C CYS A 114 40.37 -2.76 -37.52
N VAL A 115 39.82 -1.70 -38.10
CA VAL A 115 40.06 -0.33 -37.63
C VAL A 115 39.14 -0.05 -36.45
N VAL A 116 39.71 0.03 -35.25
CA VAL A 116 38.94 0.30 -34.02
C VAL A 116 38.96 1.79 -33.69
N ILE A 117 37.80 2.43 -33.65
CA ILE A 117 37.61 3.79 -33.13
C ILE A 117 37.37 3.69 -31.62
N ARG A 118 38.42 4.02 -30.87
CA ARG A 118 38.40 4.16 -29.40
C ARG A 118 38.28 5.65 -29.10
N GLY A 119 37.18 6.09 -28.50
CA GLY A 119 37.10 7.47 -28.02
C GLY A 119 37.62 7.63 -26.59
N THR A 120 37.11 8.64 -25.88
CA THR A 120 37.63 8.99 -24.55
C THR A 120 37.13 7.99 -23.50
N GLN A 121 38.04 7.52 -22.63
CA GLN A 121 37.68 6.68 -21.49
C GLN A 121 36.70 7.41 -20.57
N ARG A 122 35.56 6.77 -20.28
CA ARG A 122 34.54 7.33 -19.39
C ARG A 122 34.77 6.94 -17.93
N ILE A 123 34.50 7.85 -17.01
CA ILE A 123 34.52 7.65 -15.56
C ILE A 123 33.10 7.27 -15.09
N PRO A 124 32.85 6.01 -14.69
CA PRO A 124 31.54 5.57 -14.25
C PRO A 124 31.20 6.04 -12.84
N VAL A 125 29.91 6.12 -12.55
CA VAL A 125 29.43 6.20 -11.16
C VAL A 125 29.72 4.87 -10.48
N THR A 126 30.36 4.92 -9.32
CA THR A 126 30.72 3.73 -8.52
C THR A 126 30.00 3.70 -7.18
N GLU A 127 29.49 4.85 -6.72
CA GLU A 127 28.73 4.97 -5.49
C GLU A 127 27.48 5.82 -5.69
N LEU A 128 26.40 5.43 -5.02
CA LEU A 128 25.16 6.19 -4.99
C LEU A 128 24.63 6.15 -3.55
N THR A 129 24.45 7.33 -2.96
CA THR A 129 23.94 7.46 -1.59
C THR A 129 22.63 8.22 -1.56
N LEU A 130 21.67 7.75 -0.75
CA LEU A 130 20.37 8.37 -0.52
C LEU A 130 20.33 9.12 0.81
N SER A 131 19.54 10.19 0.87
CA SER A 131 19.32 10.97 2.09
C SER A 131 18.72 10.18 3.26
N ALA A 132 17.97 9.12 2.97
CA ALA A 132 17.41 8.23 3.98
C ALA A 132 17.27 6.80 3.44
N LYS A 133 17.30 5.84 4.36
CA LYS A 133 17.13 4.39 4.09
C LYS A 133 15.75 3.88 4.48
N ALA A 134 15.03 4.63 5.31
CA ALA A 134 13.67 4.36 5.72
C ALA A 134 12.89 5.67 5.86
N ALA A 135 11.61 5.66 5.48
CA ALA A 135 10.69 6.76 5.67
C ALA A 135 9.28 6.25 5.98
N GLU A 136 8.53 7.04 6.73
CA GLU A 136 7.12 6.79 6.98
C GLU A 136 6.29 7.95 6.45
N LEU A 137 5.21 7.63 5.75
CA LEU A 137 4.28 8.61 5.18
C LEU A 137 2.84 8.21 5.50
N VAL A 138 1.93 9.16 5.36
CA VAL A 138 0.49 8.91 5.27
C VAL A 138 0.04 9.15 3.82
N PRO A 139 -1.05 8.53 3.36
CA PRO A 139 -1.59 8.75 2.01
C PRO A 139 -1.71 10.24 1.66
N GLY A 140 -1.37 10.62 0.43
CA GLY A 140 -1.31 12.01 0.00
C GLY A 140 -0.07 12.79 0.45
N GLY A 141 0.63 12.32 1.49
CA GLY A 141 1.89 12.89 1.95
C GLY A 141 2.98 12.82 0.89
N THR A 142 3.85 13.83 0.88
CA THR A 142 5.00 13.92 -0.02
C THR A 142 6.30 14.00 0.76
N LEU A 143 7.37 13.48 0.17
CA LEU A 143 8.73 13.56 0.70
C LEU A 143 9.70 13.69 -0.46
N THR A 144 10.77 14.47 -0.29
CA THR A 144 11.83 14.60 -1.29
C THR A 144 13.06 13.84 -0.82
N PHE A 145 13.46 12.83 -1.59
CA PHE A 145 14.75 12.19 -1.43
C PHE A 145 15.82 12.90 -2.25
N THR A 146 17.02 13.02 -1.68
CA THR A 146 18.19 13.47 -2.43
C THR A 146 19.13 12.28 -2.62
N ALA A 147 19.62 12.13 -3.85
CA ALA A 147 20.63 11.14 -4.20
C ALA A 147 21.94 11.85 -4.54
N THR A 148 23.07 11.29 -4.13
CA THR A 148 24.41 11.79 -4.44
C THR A 148 25.19 10.67 -5.11
N ALA A 149 25.55 10.89 -6.38
CA ALA A 149 26.34 9.98 -7.19
C ALA A 149 27.83 10.36 -7.11
N GLY A 150 28.68 9.36 -6.90
CA GLY A 150 30.13 9.52 -6.83
C GLY A 150 30.86 8.54 -7.77
N PRO A 151 32.11 8.86 -8.17
CA PRO A 151 32.89 10.02 -7.73
C PRO A 151 32.42 11.34 -8.39
N ALA A 152 32.90 12.49 -7.88
CA ALA A 152 32.42 13.81 -8.31
C ALA A 152 32.78 14.14 -9.77
N ASP A 153 33.81 13.50 -10.31
CA ASP A 153 34.33 13.58 -11.67
C ASP A 153 33.75 12.51 -12.62
N ALA A 154 32.74 11.73 -12.18
CA ALA A 154 32.02 10.83 -13.08
C ALA A 154 31.33 11.59 -14.22
N ASP A 155 31.39 11.05 -15.43
CA ASP A 155 30.93 11.74 -16.66
C ASP A 155 29.41 11.90 -16.73
N ASP A 156 28.66 10.92 -16.24
CA ASP A 156 27.19 10.97 -16.17
C ASP A 156 26.71 10.64 -14.76
N ARG A 157 26.25 11.67 -14.05
CA ARG A 157 25.74 11.59 -12.68
C ARG A 157 24.20 11.67 -12.62
N THR A 158 23.55 11.45 -13.76
CA THR A 158 22.09 11.45 -13.85
C THR A 158 21.53 10.31 -13.02
N VAL A 159 20.52 10.61 -12.19
CA VAL A 159 19.86 9.63 -11.32
C VAL A 159 18.44 9.41 -11.81
N VAL A 160 18.12 8.15 -12.08
CA VAL A 160 16.79 7.68 -12.44
C VAL A 160 16.10 7.15 -11.19
N TRP A 161 14.83 7.53 -10.99
CA TRP A 161 14.04 7.11 -9.84
C TRP A 161 12.94 6.14 -10.26
N ILE A 162 12.82 5.06 -9.50
CA ILE A 162 11.84 4.00 -9.73
C ILE A 162 11.15 3.68 -8.40
N SER A 163 9.84 3.47 -8.44
CA SER A 163 9.09 2.87 -7.33
C SER A 163 8.84 1.41 -7.68
N GLU A 164 9.11 0.49 -6.74
CA GLU A 164 8.80 -0.93 -6.93
C GLU A 164 7.28 -1.19 -6.95
N ASP A 165 6.48 -0.32 -6.31
CA ASP A 165 5.03 -0.41 -6.32
C ASP A 165 4.38 0.98 -6.41
N THR A 166 3.91 1.32 -7.61
CA THR A 166 3.24 2.59 -7.91
C THR A 166 1.83 2.68 -7.36
N THR A 167 1.23 1.58 -6.93
CA THR A 167 -0.09 1.57 -6.26
C THR A 167 0.01 2.02 -4.80
N VAL A 168 1.18 1.81 -4.18
CA VAL A 168 1.48 2.27 -2.81
C VAL A 168 2.10 3.67 -2.83
N LEU A 169 3.05 3.95 -3.74
CA LEU A 169 3.77 5.22 -3.79
C LEU A 169 4.32 5.51 -5.18
N THR A 170 4.17 6.74 -5.63
CA THR A 170 4.77 7.21 -6.90
C THR A 170 5.99 8.07 -6.63
N VAL A 171 6.93 8.11 -7.58
CA VAL A 171 8.13 8.93 -7.52
C VAL A 171 8.34 9.67 -8.82
N LYS A 172 8.73 10.95 -8.73
CA LYS A 172 9.14 11.78 -9.87
C LYS A 172 10.27 12.70 -9.44
N ASP A 173 11.42 12.62 -10.11
CA ASP A 173 12.58 13.48 -9.85
C ASP A 173 13.01 13.51 -8.36
N GLY A 174 12.95 12.35 -7.69
CA GLY A 174 13.25 12.22 -6.25
C GLY A 174 12.13 12.67 -5.31
N VAL A 175 11.05 13.27 -5.82
CA VAL A 175 9.85 13.60 -5.03
C VAL A 175 8.91 12.41 -5.04
N VAL A 176 8.66 11.85 -3.86
CA VAL A 176 7.72 10.75 -3.66
C VAL A 176 6.37 11.25 -3.18
N ARG A 177 5.31 10.58 -3.60
CA ARG A 177 3.94 10.82 -3.16
C ARG A 177 3.30 9.50 -2.75
N ALA A 178 2.85 9.44 -1.49
CA ALA A 178 2.12 8.29 -0.99
C ALA A 178 0.74 8.20 -1.64
N VAL A 179 0.39 7.01 -2.13
CA VAL A 179 -0.90 6.73 -2.78
C VAL A 179 -1.79 5.95 -1.83
N SER A 180 -1.40 4.74 -1.42
CA SER A 180 -2.23 3.88 -0.58
C SER A 180 -1.42 3.24 0.55
N PRO A 181 -2.07 2.80 1.65
CA PRO A 181 -1.39 2.14 2.75
C PRO A 181 -0.68 0.87 2.29
N GLY A 182 0.57 0.71 2.71
CA GLY A 182 1.41 -0.40 2.27
C GLY A 182 2.88 -0.15 2.56
N THR A 183 3.71 -1.11 2.16
CA THR A 183 5.17 -0.98 2.22
C THR A 183 5.74 -1.17 0.83
N THR A 184 6.60 -0.26 0.40
CA THR A 184 7.27 -0.35 -0.90
C THR A 184 8.69 0.21 -0.80
N ARG A 185 9.49 0.01 -1.84
CA ARG A 185 10.83 0.57 -1.97
C ARG A 185 10.87 1.60 -3.09
N VAL A 186 11.64 2.66 -2.82
CA VAL A 186 12.03 3.64 -3.81
C VAL A 186 13.50 3.41 -4.13
N VAL A 187 13.78 3.22 -5.41
CA VAL A 187 15.12 2.94 -5.94
C VAL A 187 15.61 4.14 -6.72
N ALA A 188 16.76 4.68 -6.33
CA ALA A 188 17.55 5.56 -7.15
C ALA A 188 18.61 4.71 -7.88
N SER A 189 18.72 4.89 -9.18
CA SER A 189 19.68 4.21 -10.04
C SER A 189 20.51 5.25 -10.79
N ALA A 190 21.80 4.98 -10.99
CA ALA A 190 22.54 5.68 -12.04
C ALA A 190 21.90 5.41 -13.41
N GLN A 191 22.08 6.33 -14.37
CA GLN A 191 21.51 6.23 -15.72
C GLN A 191 21.90 4.94 -16.45
N ASP A 192 23.09 4.41 -16.17
CA ASP A 192 23.60 3.16 -16.75
C ASP A 192 23.04 1.88 -16.08
N GLY A 193 22.31 2.01 -14.97
CA GLY A 193 21.72 0.91 -14.21
C GLY A 193 22.66 0.18 -13.25
N ARG A 194 23.96 0.50 -13.24
CA ARG A 194 25.01 -0.32 -12.59
C ARG A 194 25.05 -0.13 -11.07
N VAL A 195 24.77 1.08 -10.61
CA VAL A 195 24.79 1.43 -9.18
C VAL A 195 23.42 1.90 -8.76
N GLN A 196 22.91 1.28 -7.70
CA GLN A 196 21.58 1.55 -7.16
C GLN A 196 21.62 1.73 -5.66
N ALA A 197 20.73 2.58 -5.17
CA ALA A 197 20.45 2.77 -3.76
C ALA A 197 18.94 2.73 -3.56
N ALA A 198 18.49 2.11 -2.46
CA ALA A 198 17.07 1.95 -2.20
C ALA A 198 16.70 2.38 -0.79
N CYS A 199 15.50 2.94 -0.65
CA CYS A 199 14.88 3.36 0.60
C CYS A 199 13.56 2.60 0.81
N ASN A 200 13.36 2.07 2.01
CA ASN A 200 12.09 1.45 2.40
C ASN A 200 11.10 2.55 2.82
N VAL A 201 9.92 2.58 2.21
CA VAL A 201 8.87 3.52 2.57
C VAL A 201 7.66 2.76 3.07
N VAL A 202 7.20 3.12 4.27
CA VAL A 202 5.97 2.60 4.86
C VAL A 202 4.91 3.69 4.80
N VAL A 203 3.84 3.44 4.05
CA VAL A 203 2.65 4.30 4.03
C VAL A 203 1.68 3.75 5.08
N LYS A 204 1.51 4.47 6.18
CA LYS A 204 0.62 4.08 7.28
C LYS A 204 -0.83 4.26 6.88
N ALA A 205 -1.67 3.30 7.24
CA ALA A 205 -3.11 3.48 7.15
C ALA A 205 -3.53 4.67 8.01
N THR A 206 -4.34 5.55 7.44
CA THR A 206 -4.98 6.61 8.21
C THR A 206 -6.34 6.13 8.66
N ARG A 207 -6.70 6.48 9.90
CA ARG A 207 -7.97 6.12 10.50
C ARG A 207 -8.70 7.39 10.94
N LEU A 208 -10.02 7.31 10.99
CA LEU A 208 -10.85 8.30 11.65
C LEU A 208 -10.49 8.33 13.14
N GLY A 209 -10.31 9.53 13.67
CA GLY A 209 -10.12 9.77 15.10
C GLY A 209 -11.00 10.92 15.57
N SER A 210 -11.13 11.08 16.88
CA SER A 210 -11.83 12.21 17.50
C SER A 210 -11.33 12.40 18.93
N ASP A 211 -11.35 13.65 19.38
CA ASP A 211 -11.17 14.00 20.79
C ASP A 211 -12.52 14.12 21.53
N ILE A 212 -13.64 14.08 20.80
CA ILE A 212 -15.01 14.27 21.31
C ILE A 212 -15.76 12.95 21.33
N TYR A 213 -15.62 12.16 20.26
CA TYR A 213 -16.36 10.91 20.04
C TYR A 213 -15.49 9.69 20.28
N THR A 214 -16.14 8.58 20.62
CA THR A 214 -15.46 7.28 20.72
C THR A 214 -15.48 6.60 19.36
N VAL A 215 -14.32 6.57 18.70
CA VAL A 215 -14.13 5.90 17.39
C VAL A 215 -13.48 4.54 17.61
N SER A 216 -14.25 3.46 17.51
CA SER A 216 -13.75 2.09 17.70
C SER A 216 -14.59 1.09 16.92
N GLY A 217 -13.96 0.00 16.47
CA GLY A 217 -14.66 -1.10 15.78
C GLY A 217 -15.34 -0.71 14.46
N GLY A 218 -14.94 0.39 13.82
CA GLY A 218 -15.63 0.92 12.63
C GLY A 218 -16.90 1.70 12.96
N THR A 219 -17.03 2.20 14.18
CA THR A 219 -18.20 2.97 14.64
C THR A 219 -17.79 4.23 15.40
N ILE A 220 -18.61 5.27 15.30
CA ILE A 220 -18.47 6.55 16.01
C ILE A 220 -19.64 6.63 17.00
N SER A 221 -19.33 6.55 18.29
CA SER A 221 -20.28 6.58 19.40
C SER A 221 -20.01 7.78 20.34
N GLY A 222 -20.88 8.02 21.32
CA GLY A 222 -20.86 9.24 22.13
C GLY A 222 -21.40 10.46 21.38
N VAL A 223 -22.14 10.25 20.29
CA VAL A 223 -22.80 11.30 19.52
C VAL A 223 -24.15 11.64 20.17
N ALA A 224 -24.35 12.91 20.51
CA ALA A 224 -25.58 13.37 21.13
C ALA A 224 -26.73 13.53 20.12
N GLU A 225 -27.97 13.40 20.60
CA GLU A 225 -29.17 13.72 19.81
C GLU A 225 -29.11 15.16 19.28
N ASN A 226 -29.64 15.40 18.07
CA ASN A 226 -29.61 16.69 17.38
C ASN A 226 -28.23 17.20 16.95
N THR A 227 -27.16 16.40 17.11
CA THR A 227 -25.85 16.75 16.54
C THR A 227 -25.99 16.90 15.03
N THR A 228 -25.53 18.03 14.49
CA THR A 228 -25.58 18.26 13.04
C THR A 228 -24.45 17.52 12.32
N VAL A 229 -24.65 17.25 11.03
CA VAL A 229 -23.60 16.65 10.17
C VAL A 229 -22.31 17.48 10.22
N GLN A 230 -22.44 18.82 10.26
CA GLN A 230 -21.28 19.71 10.33
C GLN A 230 -20.57 19.65 11.68
N GLU A 231 -21.30 19.60 12.78
CA GLU A 231 -20.72 19.44 14.11
C GLU A 231 -19.99 18.10 14.24
N LEU A 232 -20.59 17.01 13.75
CA LEU A 232 -19.94 15.70 13.71
C LEU A 232 -18.64 15.76 12.90
N ALA A 233 -18.68 16.32 11.68
CA ALA A 233 -17.50 16.44 10.83
C ALA A 233 -16.40 17.31 11.46
N GLN A 234 -16.77 18.38 12.19
CA GLN A 234 -15.83 19.24 12.90
C GLN A 234 -15.19 18.57 14.13
N GLY A 235 -15.92 17.67 14.80
CA GLY A 235 -15.40 16.92 15.94
C GLY A 235 -14.46 15.77 15.56
N LEU A 236 -14.34 15.44 14.28
CA LEU A 236 -13.47 14.37 13.79
C LEU A 236 -12.08 14.90 13.39
N VAL A 237 -11.04 14.22 13.85
CA VAL A 237 -9.66 14.48 13.49
C VAL A 237 -9.31 13.65 12.24
N ASN A 238 -8.86 14.32 11.17
CA ASN A 238 -8.40 13.67 9.95
C ASN A 238 -6.98 14.13 9.58
N SER A 239 -6.16 13.21 9.05
CA SER A 239 -4.77 13.50 8.65
C SER A 239 -4.58 13.63 7.14
N ILE A 240 -5.59 13.27 6.34
CA ILE A 240 -5.46 13.11 4.87
C ILE A 240 -6.63 13.70 4.06
N SER A 241 -7.43 14.60 4.66
CA SER A 241 -8.51 15.42 4.07
C SER A 241 -9.77 14.68 3.57
N ASP A 242 -10.83 15.49 3.39
CA ASP A 242 -12.25 15.25 3.10
C ASP A 242 -12.98 14.15 3.91
N ILE A 243 -13.77 14.62 4.87
CA ILE A 243 -14.79 13.83 5.56
C ILE A 243 -16.10 13.99 4.80
N THR A 244 -16.65 12.88 4.33
CA THR A 244 -17.99 12.86 3.72
C THR A 244 -18.91 11.99 4.57
N VAL A 245 -20.10 12.51 4.87
CA VAL A 245 -21.13 11.79 5.62
C VAL A 245 -22.19 11.31 4.64
N TYR A 246 -22.60 10.07 4.80
CA TYR A 246 -23.60 9.39 4.00
C TYR A 246 -24.77 8.99 4.89
N ASP A 247 -26.00 9.04 4.38
CA ASP A 247 -27.14 8.41 5.04
C ASP A 247 -27.06 6.87 4.99
N GLU A 248 -28.04 6.21 5.62
CA GLU A 248 -28.18 4.75 5.58
C GLU A 248 -28.37 4.22 4.14
N GLY A 249 -28.86 5.05 3.21
CA GLY A 249 -29.01 4.75 1.80
C GLY A 249 -27.74 4.94 0.95
N GLY A 250 -26.65 5.43 1.54
CA GLY A 250 -25.40 5.74 0.85
C GLY A 250 -25.43 7.04 0.05
N ILE A 251 -26.38 7.94 0.33
CA ILE A 251 -26.48 9.27 -0.28
C ILE A 251 -25.71 10.27 0.57
N ILE A 252 -24.95 11.16 -0.07
CA ILE A 252 -24.18 12.20 0.63
C ILE A 252 -25.11 13.15 1.38
N CYS A 253 -24.85 13.33 2.67
CA CYS A 253 -25.52 14.30 3.53
C CYS A 253 -24.55 15.45 3.84
N GLU A 254 -24.87 16.65 3.37
CA GLU A 254 -24.09 17.86 3.70
C GLU A 254 -24.72 18.68 4.83
N ASN A 255 -26.02 18.45 5.11
CA ASN A 255 -26.82 19.18 6.08
C ASN A 255 -27.79 18.24 6.78
N GLY A 256 -28.25 18.63 7.98
CA GLY A 256 -29.22 17.88 8.77
C GLY A 256 -28.63 17.38 10.07
N THR A 257 -29.43 16.62 10.81
CA THR A 257 -29.02 15.93 12.03
C THR A 257 -28.48 14.55 11.69
N VAL A 258 -27.46 14.14 12.43
CA VAL A 258 -26.93 12.78 12.32
C VAL A 258 -27.85 11.81 13.02
N SER A 259 -27.99 10.61 12.46
CA SER A 259 -28.78 9.52 13.03
C SER A 259 -27.98 8.23 13.04
N THR A 260 -28.45 7.27 13.83
CA THR A 260 -27.85 5.93 13.84
C THR A 260 -27.96 5.28 12.47
N GLY A 261 -26.85 4.75 11.96
CA GLY A 261 -26.77 4.11 10.64
C GLY A 261 -26.23 5.01 9.52
N MET A 262 -26.05 6.31 9.76
CA MET A 262 -25.25 7.14 8.86
C MET A 262 -23.79 6.65 8.81
N THR A 263 -23.11 6.86 7.70
CA THR A 263 -21.71 6.44 7.52
C THR A 263 -20.81 7.65 7.27
N VAL A 264 -19.75 7.78 8.04
CA VAL A 264 -18.69 8.75 7.79
C VAL A 264 -17.57 8.06 7.02
N SER A 265 -17.13 8.64 5.91
CA SER A 265 -15.97 8.17 5.15
C SER A 265 -14.87 9.22 5.11
N LEU A 266 -13.64 8.77 5.33
CA LEU A 266 -12.41 9.52 5.11
C LEU A 266 -11.92 9.28 3.68
N THR A 267 -11.95 10.31 2.84
CA THR A 267 -11.65 10.18 1.41
C THR A 267 -10.57 11.14 0.94
N LEU A 268 -9.57 10.67 0.22
CA LEU A 268 -8.59 11.53 -0.45
C LEU A 268 -8.64 11.28 -1.97
N GLY A 269 -8.95 12.31 -2.74
CA GLY A 269 -9.01 12.22 -4.21
C GLY A 269 -10.00 11.18 -4.72
N GLY A 270 -11.11 10.97 -4.02
CA GLY A 270 -12.16 10.00 -4.36
C GLY A 270 -11.91 8.56 -3.91
N THR A 271 -10.78 8.26 -3.26
CA THR A 271 -10.52 6.95 -2.65
C THR A 271 -10.88 6.96 -1.18
N VAL A 272 -11.63 5.97 -0.70
CA VAL A 272 -11.99 5.80 0.72
C VAL A 272 -10.85 5.08 1.46
N TYR A 273 -10.36 5.67 2.55
CA TYR A 273 -9.28 5.12 3.37
C TYR A 273 -9.76 4.52 4.69
N ASP A 274 -10.80 5.12 5.27
CA ASP A 274 -11.46 4.60 6.46
C ASP A 274 -12.93 4.97 6.40
N ASN A 275 -13.78 4.17 7.02
CA ASN A 275 -15.18 4.48 7.20
C ASN A 275 -15.65 4.03 8.58
N ALA A 276 -16.65 4.73 9.09
CA ALA A 276 -17.26 4.38 10.36
C ALA A 276 -18.75 4.71 10.37
N ALA A 277 -19.54 3.80 10.92
CA ALA A 277 -20.97 4.03 11.12
C ALA A 277 -21.19 4.91 12.36
N VAL A 278 -22.10 5.88 12.25
CA VAL A 278 -22.53 6.74 13.33
C VAL A 278 -23.54 5.98 14.19
N VAL A 279 -23.32 6.05 15.49
CA VAL A 279 -24.21 5.49 16.53
C VAL A 279 -24.61 6.64 17.44
N VAL A 280 -25.88 7.01 17.38
CA VAL A 280 -26.49 7.98 18.30
C VAL A 280 -27.16 7.18 19.40
N SER A 281 -26.59 7.23 20.61
CA SER A 281 -27.05 6.43 21.75
C SER A 281 -28.53 6.74 22.04
N GLY A 282 -29.39 5.71 21.99
CA GLY A 282 -30.84 5.82 22.16
C GLY A 282 -31.67 5.99 20.88
N ASP A 283 -31.09 6.36 19.74
CA ASP A 283 -31.74 6.37 18.42
C ASP A 283 -31.55 5.00 17.77
N VAL A 284 -32.48 4.08 18.05
CA VAL A 284 -32.35 2.66 17.70
C VAL A 284 -32.91 2.38 16.31
N ASN A 285 -33.87 3.18 15.85
CA ASN A 285 -34.46 3.06 14.53
C ASN A 285 -33.75 3.90 13.46
N GLY A 286 -32.80 4.76 13.83
CA GLY A 286 -32.00 5.57 12.90
C GLY A 286 -32.73 6.78 12.34
N ASP A 287 -33.84 7.21 12.95
CA ASP A 287 -34.61 8.37 12.49
C ASP A 287 -34.07 9.72 12.98
N GLY A 288 -33.04 9.69 13.83
CA GLY A 288 -32.35 10.87 14.36
C GLY A 288 -33.03 11.51 15.57
N SER A 289 -34.12 10.93 16.08
CA SER A 289 -34.84 11.38 17.26
C SER A 289 -35.02 10.24 18.26
N ILE A 290 -34.87 10.53 19.56
CA ILE A 290 -35.01 9.50 20.59
C ILE A 290 -36.47 9.44 21.05
N THR A 291 -37.21 8.45 20.58
CA THR A 291 -38.67 8.37 20.75
C THR A 291 -39.18 7.05 21.31
N VAL A 292 -40.50 6.95 21.49
CA VAL A 292 -41.17 5.71 21.94
C VAL A 292 -40.96 4.56 20.95
N SER A 293 -40.69 4.86 19.67
CA SER A 293 -40.37 3.86 18.66
C SER A 293 -39.05 3.14 18.98
N ASP A 294 -38.04 3.87 19.43
CA ASP A 294 -36.72 3.33 19.85
C ASP A 294 -36.85 2.48 21.10
N TYR A 295 -37.54 3.02 22.11
CA TYR A 295 -37.91 2.29 23.32
C TYR A 295 -38.64 0.98 23.01
N THR A 296 -39.53 0.99 22.02
CA THR A 296 -40.25 -0.22 21.60
C THR A 296 -39.32 -1.21 20.91
N SER A 297 -38.38 -0.73 20.10
CA SER A 297 -37.38 -1.57 19.42
C SER A 297 -36.47 -2.28 20.42
N VAL A 298 -35.96 -1.57 21.44
CA VAL A 298 -35.19 -2.19 22.54
C VAL A 298 -36.04 -3.19 23.31
N ARG A 299 -37.30 -2.87 23.60
CA ARG A 299 -38.21 -3.82 24.26
C ARG A 299 -38.38 -5.11 23.49
N LEU A 300 -38.59 -5.01 22.17
CA LEU A 300 -38.77 -6.17 21.30
C LEU A 300 -37.50 -7.02 21.24
N HIS A 301 -36.32 -6.39 21.29
CA HIS A 301 -35.03 -7.08 21.40
C HIS A 301 -34.89 -7.84 22.71
N LEU A 302 -35.15 -7.18 23.84
CA LEU A 302 -35.08 -7.80 25.18
C LEU A 302 -36.07 -8.95 25.37
N LEU A 303 -37.19 -8.93 24.62
CA LEU A 303 -38.19 -10.00 24.62
C LEU A 303 -37.90 -11.09 23.58
N GLU A 304 -36.77 -11.03 22.86
CA GLU A 304 -36.39 -11.95 21.79
C GLU A 304 -37.43 -12.02 20.64
N LEU A 305 -38.23 -10.97 20.48
CA LEU A 305 -39.27 -10.88 19.43
C LEU A 305 -38.72 -10.26 18.14
N LYS A 306 -37.72 -9.38 18.24
CA LYS A 306 -37.03 -8.78 17.10
C LYS A 306 -35.56 -8.53 17.47
N ALA A 307 -34.64 -9.24 16.83
CA ALA A 307 -33.21 -9.01 17.02
C ALA A 307 -32.81 -7.63 16.46
N LEU A 308 -31.91 -6.95 17.16
CA LEU A 308 -31.22 -5.75 16.70
C LEU A 308 -29.81 -6.17 16.32
N GLU A 309 -29.26 -5.57 15.28
CA GLU A 309 -27.94 -5.89 14.74
C GLU A 309 -27.20 -4.60 14.37
N GLY A 310 -25.88 -4.67 14.25
CA GLY A 310 -25.05 -3.55 13.80
C GLY A 310 -25.17 -2.31 14.69
N SER A 311 -25.26 -1.14 14.05
CA SER A 311 -25.35 0.17 14.70
C SER A 311 -26.60 0.31 15.58
N ALA A 312 -27.72 -0.30 15.20
CA ALA A 312 -28.95 -0.27 15.98
C ALA A 312 -28.81 -1.02 17.32
N LEU A 313 -28.03 -2.11 17.35
CA LEU A 313 -27.74 -2.83 18.59
C LEU A 313 -26.85 -2.00 19.51
N GLN A 314 -25.87 -1.28 18.95
CA GLN A 314 -25.00 -0.39 19.72
C GLN A 314 -25.76 0.84 20.24
N ALA A 315 -26.65 1.42 19.44
CA ALA A 315 -27.50 2.52 19.88
C ALA A 315 -28.47 2.09 21.00
N ALA A 316 -28.83 0.79 21.04
CA ALA A 316 -29.66 0.23 22.11
C ALA A 316 -28.91 0.09 23.45
N ASP A 317 -27.57 0.12 23.46
CA ASP A 317 -26.74 0.25 24.66
C ASP A 317 -26.62 1.74 25.04
N ALA A 318 -27.74 2.32 25.47
CA ALA A 318 -27.88 3.76 25.68
C ALA A 318 -27.07 4.29 26.87
N ASN A 319 -26.65 3.42 27.79
CA ASN A 319 -25.77 3.78 28.90
C ASN A 319 -24.27 3.49 28.63
N GLU A 320 -23.95 2.93 27.46
CA GLU A 320 -22.61 2.57 26.98
C GLU A 320 -21.86 1.62 27.93
N ASP A 321 -22.57 0.68 28.57
CA ASP A 321 -21.99 -0.34 29.47
C ASP A 321 -21.54 -1.62 28.76
N GLY A 322 -21.79 -1.70 27.45
CA GLY A 322 -21.43 -2.81 26.58
C GLY A 322 -22.47 -3.92 26.52
N GLN A 323 -23.62 -3.78 27.18
CA GLN A 323 -24.70 -4.77 27.18
C GLN A 323 -26.06 -4.12 27.03
N VAL A 324 -26.86 -4.60 26.06
CA VAL A 324 -28.26 -4.19 25.94
C VAL A 324 -29.11 -4.87 27.00
N THR A 325 -29.48 -4.12 28.03
CA THR A 325 -30.22 -4.61 29.20
C THR A 325 -31.50 -3.79 29.48
N ILE A 326 -32.18 -4.14 30.58
CA ILE A 326 -33.28 -3.33 31.10
C ILE A 326 -32.79 -1.94 31.53
N GLY A 327 -31.50 -1.79 31.86
CA GLY A 327 -30.89 -0.50 32.18
C GLY A 327 -31.04 0.50 31.04
N ASP A 328 -30.72 0.09 29.82
CA ASP A 328 -30.81 0.92 28.61
C ASP A 328 -32.25 1.26 28.25
N TYR A 329 -33.13 0.26 28.36
CA TYR A 329 -34.56 0.45 28.20
C TYR A 329 -35.11 1.53 29.15
N VAL A 330 -34.63 1.57 30.39
CA VAL A 330 -34.98 2.61 31.36
C VAL A 330 -34.33 3.94 30.99
N ALA A 331 -33.07 3.96 30.56
CA ALA A 331 -32.36 5.18 30.16
C ALA A 331 -33.09 5.91 29.03
N ILE A 332 -33.45 5.19 27.96
CA ILE A 332 -34.23 5.74 26.83
C ILE A 332 -35.59 6.28 27.32
N ARG A 333 -36.29 5.54 28.19
CA ARG A 333 -37.59 5.99 28.72
C ARG A 333 -37.49 7.27 29.54
N VAL A 334 -36.42 7.40 30.31
CA VAL A 334 -36.18 8.55 31.18
C VAL A 334 -35.82 9.77 30.34
N HIS A 335 -35.02 9.58 29.29
CA HIS A 335 -34.72 10.61 28.30
C HIS A 335 -35.99 11.14 27.63
N ILE A 336 -36.88 10.26 27.16
CA ILE A 336 -38.19 10.63 26.59
C ILE A 336 -39.06 11.40 27.60
N ALA A 337 -38.87 11.18 28.90
CA ALA A 337 -39.56 11.90 29.96
C ALA A 337 -38.93 13.28 30.30
N GLY A 338 -37.90 13.70 29.57
CA GLY A 338 -37.22 14.99 29.70
C GLY A 338 -36.15 15.01 30.80
N ILE A 339 -35.60 13.85 31.17
CA ILE A 339 -34.51 13.72 32.14
C ILE A 339 -33.32 13.08 31.42
N ASP A 340 -32.20 13.81 31.33
CA ASP A 340 -30.99 13.31 30.67
C ASP A 340 -30.41 12.11 31.45
N ALA A 341 -30.52 10.92 30.87
CA ALA A 341 -30.03 9.65 31.43
C ALA A 341 -29.15 8.86 30.46
N ILE A 342 -29.09 9.29 29.19
CA ILE A 342 -28.25 8.69 28.15
C ILE A 342 -26.82 9.22 28.35
N ILE A 343 -25.83 8.33 28.24
CA ILE A 343 -24.37 8.61 28.39
C ILE A 343 -23.92 9.06 29.81
N ASN A 344 -24.80 9.64 30.64
CA ASN A 344 -24.45 10.22 31.95
C ASN A 344 -24.66 9.26 33.16
N GLY A 345 -24.84 7.96 32.90
CA GLY A 345 -25.08 6.96 33.94
C GLY A 345 -26.50 6.99 34.52
N PRO A 346 -26.79 6.18 35.55
CA PRO A 346 -28.15 6.02 36.06
C PRO A 346 -28.71 7.36 36.57
N PRO A 347 -29.95 7.71 36.21
CA PRO A 347 -30.52 9.01 36.49
C PRO A 347 -30.67 9.23 38.01
N ASP A 348 -30.36 10.44 38.46
CA ASP A 348 -30.66 10.89 39.81
C ASP A 348 -32.19 11.01 39.99
N VAL A 349 -32.79 9.92 40.46
CA VAL A 349 -34.24 9.78 40.71
C VAL A 349 -34.82 10.85 41.63
N SER A 350 -33.98 11.53 42.42
CA SER A 350 -34.42 12.62 43.30
C SER A 350 -34.91 13.86 42.55
N ARG A 351 -34.47 14.05 41.29
CA ARG A 351 -34.80 15.21 40.46
C ARG A 351 -36.11 15.07 39.67
N ILE A 352 -36.74 13.90 39.68
CA ILE A 352 -37.94 13.59 38.88
C ILE A 352 -39.18 14.19 39.55
N PRO A 353 -39.88 15.17 38.96
CA PRO A 353 -41.02 15.83 39.60
C PRO A 353 -42.27 14.94 39.71
N ASP A 354 -42.47 14.01 38.77
CA ASP A 354 -43.62 13.10 38.78
C ASP A 354 -43.38 11.91 39.73
N ALA A 355 -44.21 11.82 40.77
CA ALA A 355 -44.11 10.78 41.80
C ALA A 355 -44.38 9.35 41.28
N ARG A 356 -45.16 9.18 40.20
CA ARG A 356 -45.42 7.87 39.59
C ARG A 356 -44.21 7.40 38.80
N ILE A 357 -43.61 8.32 38.03
CA ILE A 357 -42.39 8.05 37.26
C ILE A 357 -41.25 7.74 38.23
N ARG A 358 -41.09 8.54 39.30
CA ARG A 358 -40.10 8.30 40.35
C ARG A 358 -40.26 6.93 41.00
N LYS A 359 -41.46 6.55 41.41
CA LYS A 359 -41.74 5.27 42.05
C LYS A 359 -41.55 4.07 41.11
N PHE A 360 -41.88 4.23 39.83
CA PHE A 360 -41.58 3.23 38.80
C PHE A 360 -40.07 3.05 38.62
N LEU A 361 -39.32 4.15 38.54
CA LEU A 361 -37.87 4.12 38.39
C LEU A 361 -37.17 3.55 39.62
N GLU A 362 -37.60 3.92 40.82
CA GLU A 362 -37.11 3.32 42.07
C GLU A 362 -37.35 1.81 42.09
N LEU A 363 -38.52 1.34 41.62
CA LEU A 363 -38.79 -0.10 41.49
C LEU A 363 -37.89 -0.77 40.44
N ALA A 364 -37.71 -0.14 39.27
CA ALA A 364 -36.90 -0.67 38.18
C ALA A 364 -35.40 -0.74 38.56
N LEU A 365 -34.86 0.31 39.20
CA LEU A 365 -33.51 0.35 39.75
C LEU A 365 -33.32 -0.66 40.90
N ALA A 366 -34.32 -0.83 41.77
CA ALA A 366 -34.28 -1.85 42.83
C ALA A 366 -34.34 -3.29 42.27
N GLN A 367 -34.96 -3.50 41.10
CA GLN A 367 -34.93 -4.78 40.39
C GLN A 367 -33.58 -5.04 39.72
N LEU A 368 -32.95 -4.01 39.15
CA LEU A 368 -31.57 -4.08 38.62
C LEU A 368 -30.56 -4.48 39.71
N GLY A 369 -30.68 -3.91 40.92
CA GLY A 369 -29.83 -4.27 42.07
C GLY A 369 -30.02 -5.70 42.61
N LYS A 370 -31.15 -6.36 42.30
CA LYS A 370 -31.44 -7.73 42.75
C LYS A 370 -30.92 -8.83 41.81
N MET A 371 -30.58 -8.51 40.56
CA MET A 371 -30.08 -9.52 39.63
C MET A 371 -28.61 -9.91 39.85
N CYS A 372 -27.84 -9.13 40.61
CA CYS A 372 -26.43 -9.43 40.88
C CYS A 372 -26.22 -10.45 42.03
N GLY A 373 -27.28 -10.93 42.69
CA GLY A 373 -27.11 -11.92 43.75
C GLY A 373 -28.37 -12.65 44.18
N ALA A 374 -28.72 -13.74 43.50
CA ALA A 374 -29.40 -14.88 44.13
C ALA A 374 -29.46 -16.10 43.20
N THR A 375 -28.71 -17.12 43.59
CA THR A 375 -28.89 -18.55 43.35
C THR A 375 -30.32 -19.02 43.00
N ARG A 376 -30.38 -19.94 42.02
CA ARG A 376 -31.48 -20.88 41.69
C ARG A 376 -32.50 -21.07 42.83
N GLY A 377 -33.65 -20.42 42.71
CA GLY A 377 -34.82 -20.65 43.56
C GLY A 377 -36.09 -20.48 42.74
N ARG A 378 -36.80 -21.59 42.51
CA ARG A 378 -38.05 -21.70 41.74
C ARG A 378 -39.12 -20.75 42.33
N ILE A 379 -39.53 -19.71 41.61
CA ILE A 379 -40.64 -18.84 42.03
C ILE A 379 -41.94 -19.40 41.44
N ARG A 380 -42.84 -19.89 42.32
CA ARG A 380 -44.25 -20.15 41.99
C ARG A 380 -44.99 -18.82 41.95
N LEU A 381 -45.64 -18.54 40.82
CA LEU A 381 -46.61 -17.45 40.69
C LEU A 381 -47.96 -17.93 41.24
N THR A 382 -48.45 -17.32 42.32
CA THR A 382 -49.86 -17.41 42.73
C THR A 382 -50.57 -16.12 42.32
N ALA A 383 -51.67 -16.26 41.58
CA ALA A 383 -52.50 -15.16 41.11
C ALA A 383 -53.20 -14.43 42.28
N PRO A 384 -53.38 -13.10 42.24
CA PRO A 384 -54.25 -12.39 43.18
C PRO A 384 -55.72 -12.49 42.79
N ASP A 385 -56.56 -12.64 43.82
CA ASP A 385 -58.02 -12.73 43.77
C ASP A 385 -58.66 -11.39 43.35
N LEU A 386 -59.69 -11.46 42.50
CA LEU A 386 -60.37 -10.34 41.82
C LEU A 386 -61.63 -9.86 42.56
N SER A 387 -61.72 -10.03 43.88
CA SER A 387 -62.97 -9.90 44.62
C SER A 387 -63.20 -8.55 45.33
N THR A 388 -62.52 -7.45 44.99
CA THR A 388 -62.83 -6.14 45.63
C THR A 388 -62.61 -4.94 44.72
N ILE A 389 -63.52 -4.78 43.74
CA ILE A 389 -63.85 -3.48 43.16
C ILE A 389 -65.38 -3.40 43.16
N ALA A 390 -65.92 -2.61 44.08
CA ALA A 390 -67.27 -2.05 44.05
C ALA A 390 -67.18 -0.61 44.56
#